data_AF-A0A7X4DSJ8-F1
#
_entry.id   AF-A0A7X4DSJ8-F1
#
_cell.length_a   1.000
_cell.length_b   1.000
_cell.length_c   1.000
_cell.angle_alpha   90.00
_cell.angle_beta   90.00
_cell.angle_gamma   90.00
#
_symmetry.space_group_name_H-M   'P 1'
#
loop_
_entity.id
_entity.type
_entity.pdbx_description
1 polymer ?
#
loop_
_entity_poly.entity_id
_entity_poly.type
_entity_poly.pdbx_seq_one_letter_code
_entity_poly.pdbx_strand_id
1 'polypeptide(L)' 'MAKPAHRSYSRYAREAAELLGLMIHNARIERNSTVADVAERAGISRGLVHRVE' A
#
# COMPACT_ATOMS: atom_id res chain seq x y z
N MET A 1 14.95 21.23 0.08
CA MET A 1 13.53 21.66 0.11
C MET A 1 12.77 20.79 1.09
N ALA A 2 12.00 21.38 1.99
CA ALA A 2 11.14 20.61 2.90
C ALA A 2 10.00 19.95 2.10
N LYS A 3 9.62 18.72 2.47
CA LYS A 3 8.49 18.03 1.85
C LYS A 3 7.20 18.80 2.20
N PRO A 4 6.30 19.05 1.23
CA PRO A 4 5.03 19.71 1.53
C PRO A 4 4.26 18.91 2.58
N ALA A 5 3.80 19.58 3.64
CA ALA A 5 3.01 18.96 4.70
C ALA A 5 1.67 18.41 4.16
N HIS A 6 1.12 19.08 3.14
CA HIS A 6 -0.09 18.67 2.44
C HIS A 6 0.19 18.60 0.95
N ARG A 7 -0.25 17.50 0.32
CA ARG A 7 -0.30 17.36 -1.14
C ARG A 7 -1.75 17.34 -1.56
N SER A 8 -2.08 18.14 -2.56
CA SER A 8 -3.39 18.08 -3.20
C SER A 8 -3.45 16.85 -4.10
N TYR A 9 -4.24 15.87 -3.69
CA TYR A 9 -4.60 14.71 -4.52
C TYR A 9 -6.06 14.85 -4.94
N SER A 10 -6.41 14.38 -6.13
CA SER A 10 -7.83 14.30 -6.51
C SER A 10 -8.54 13.29 -5.61
N ARG A 11 -9.83 13.53 -5.33
CA ARG A 11 -10.66 12.60 -4.54
C ARG A 11 -10.63 11.19 -5.14
N TYR A 12 -10.81 11.09 -6.46
CA TYR A 12 -10.80 9.82 -7.18
C TYR A 12 -9.48 9.06 -7.05
N ALA A 13 -8.33 9.75 -7.11
CA ALA A 13 -7.04 9.10 -6.93
C ALA A 13 -6.87 8.54 -5.51
N ARG A 14 -7.42 9.23 -4.50
CA ARG A 14 -7.38 8.77 -3.11
C ARG A 14 -8.26 7.54 -2.89
N GLU A 15 -9.49 7.58 -3.39
CA GLU A 15 -10.43 6.44 -3.33
C GLU A 15 -9.88 5.22 -4.09
N ALA A 16 -9.30 5.43 -5.27
CA ALA A 16 -8.67 4.35 -6.04
C ALA A 16 -7.45 3.74 -5.32
N ALA A 17 -6.63 4.56 -4.67
CA ALA A 17 -5.49 4.09 -3.90
C ALA A 17 -5.93 3.28 -2.66
N GLU A 18 -7.00 3.71 -1.99
CA GLU A 18 -7.59 2.97 -0.87
C GLU A 18 -8.14 1.62 -1.32
N LEU A 19 -8.91 1.59 -2.42
CA LEU A 19 -9.41 0.34 -3.00
C LEU A 19 -8.27 -0.60 -3.40
N LEU A 20 -7.20 -0.06 -3.99
CA LEU A 20 -6.01 -0.85 -4.34
C LEU A 20 -5.38 -1.49 -3.09
N GLY A 21 -5.24 -0.75 -2.00
CA GLY A 21 -4.74 -1.27 -0.73
C GLY A 21 -5.53 -2.45 -0.21
N LEU A 22 -6.86 -2.30 -0.19
CA LEU A 22 -7.79 -3.37 0.23
C LEU A 22 -7.68 -4.61 -0.66
N MET A 23 -7.55 -4.43 -1.98
CA MET A 23 -7.35 -5.55 -2.90
C MET A 23 -6.03 -6.29 -2.67
N ILE A 24 -4.94 -5.56 -2.41
CA ILE A 24 -3.64 -6.14 -2.08
C ILE A 24 -3.74 -6.92 -0.76
N HIS A 25 -4.36 -6.33 0.26
CA HIS A 25 -4.57 -6.98 1.55
C HIS A 25 -5.34 -8.30 1.40
N ASN A 26 -6.49 -8.27 0.72
CA ASN A 26 -7.33 -9.44 0.52
C ASN A 26 -6.56 -10.54 -0.25
N ALA A 27 -5.89 -10.18 -1.34
CA ALA A 27 -5.11 -11.13 -2.12
C ALA A 27 -3.95 -11.74 -1.30
N ARG A 28 -3.32 -10.97 -0.40
CA ARG A 28 -2.28 -11.49 0.50
C ARG A 28 -2.84 -12.52 1.47
N ILE A 29 -3.99 -12.22 2.09
CA ILE A 29 -4.66 -13.12 3.04
C ILE A 29 -5.14 -14.40 2.34
N GLU A 30 -5.77 -14.28 1.18
CA GLU A 30 -6.22 -15.43 0.36
C GLU A 30 -5.06 -16.37 -0.01
N ARG A 31 -3.86 -15.80 -0.22
CA ARG A 31 -2.64 -16.56 -0.54
C ARG A 31 -1.85 -16.99 0.69
N ASN A 32 -2.37 -16.78 1.91
CA ASN A 32 -1.69 -17.06 3.18
C ASN A 32 -0.26 -16.50 3.26
N SER A 33 -0.03 -15.36 2.61
CA SER A 33 1.30 -14.74 2.55
C SER A 33 1.49 -13.79 3.73
N THR A 34 2.68 -13.80 4.31
CA THR A 34 3.04 -12.82 5.33
C THR A 34 3.34 -11.47 4.69
N VAL A 35 3.30 -10.40 5.49
CA VAL A 35 3.75 -9.07 5.04
C VAL A 35 5.23 -9.10 4.63
N ALA A 36 6.04 -9.94 5.25
CA ALA A 36 7.44 -10.11 4.89
C ALA A 36 7.60 -10.72 3.48
N ASP A 37 6.82 -11.75 3.17
CA ASP A 37 6.85 -12.41 1.85
C ASP A 37 6.48 -11.44 0.73
N VAL A 38 5.44 -10.63 0.94
CA VAL A 38 5.02 -9.61 -0.03
C VAL A 38 6.06 -8.52 -0.18
N ALA A 39 6.63 -8.04 0.94
CA ALA A 39 7.67 -7.02 0.94
C ALA A 39 8.91 -7.48 0.16
N GLU A 40 9.38 -8.71 0.42
CA GLU A 40 10.53 -9.30 -0.26
C GLU A 40 10.27 -9.47 -1.76
N ARG A 41 9.13 -10.04 -2.15
CA ARG A 41 8.75 -10.22 -3.56
C ARG A 41 8.61 -8.91 -4.33
N ALA A 42 8.11 -7.87 -3.67
CA ALA A 42 7.93 -6.56 -4.27
C ALA A 42 9.19 -5.67 -4.20
N GLY A 43 10.25 -6.11 -3.52
CA GLY A 43 11.48 -5.32 -3.36
C GLY A 43 11.29 -4.05 -2.52
N ILE A 44 10.36 -4.08 -1.55
CA ILE A 44 10.03 -2.93 -0.71
C ILE A 44 10.12 -3.26 0.78
N SER A 45 10.11 -2.23 1.62
CA SER A 45 10.10 -2.42 3.08
C SER A 45 8.75 -2.97 3.57
N ARG A 46 8.76 -3.80 4.62
CA ARG A 46 7.55 -4.25 5.34
C ARG A 46 6.67 -3.09 5.80
N GLY A 47 7.28 -2.01 6.25
CA GLY A 47 6.57 -0.79 6.66
C GLY A 47 5.86 -0.08 5.51
N LEU A 48 6.33 -0.24 4.27
CA LEU A 48 5.59 0.27 3.11
C LEU A 48 4.37 -0.60 2.83
N VAL A 49 4.49 -1.92 2.88
CA VAL A 49 3.36 -2.86 2.73
C VAL A 49 2.25 -2.52 3.74
N HIS A 50 2.59 -2.34 5.02
CA HIS A 50 1.63 -1.95 6.06
C HIS A 50 0.94 -0.58 5.88
N ARG A 51 1.48 0.30 5.04
CA ARG A 51 0.87 1.62 4.77
C ARG A 51 0.06 1.63 3.47
N VAL A 52 0.32 0.69 2.57
CA VAL A 52 -0.40 0.59 1.29
C VAL A 52 -1.56 -0.38 1.39
N GLU A 53 -1.42 -1.48 2.14
CA GLU A 53 -2.55 -2.28 2.63
C GLU A 53 -3.30 -1.52 3.74
#